data_AF-A0A922CS44-F1
#
_entry.id   AF-A0A922CS44-F1
#
_cell.length_a   1.000
_cell.length_b   1.000
_cell.length_c   1.000
_cell.angle_alpha   90.00
_cell.angle_beta   90.00
_cell.angle_gamma   90.00
#
_symmetry.space_group_name_H-M   'P 1'
#
loop_
_entity.id
_entity.type
_entity.pdbx_description
1 polymer ?
#
loop_
_entity_poly.entity_id
_entity_poly.type
_entity_poly.pdbx_seq_one_letter_code
_entity_poly.pdbx_strand_id
1 'polypeptide(L)'
;MNDSEVENLKSEYEHEKTCRDSVAWQNGELEKKIMQMQEELRKGDYPWDNDEDLVKENSRHKLLIEAIETLREQLPILKDKIKSAKICGPDCKLKHDDLNINLDILTPAELLRTVKRFERLKTDLISTLRSKEWRLDSESKLFVRVNDQRTYLQNELMICHNNIMRLQKNGSYWQNIQRKNDERVLDPKRGPIKKTFGTERLPPIVT
;
A
#
# COMPACT_ATOMS: atom_id res chain seq x y z
N MET A 1 46.28 -15.99 100.48
CA MET A 1 45.93 -16.00 99.05
C MET A 1 45.83 -17.46 98.68
N ASN A 2 44.65 -17.93 98.31
CA ASN A 2 44.46 -19.35 97.99
C ASN A 2 45.09 -19.67 96.63
N ASP A 3 45.71 -20.84 96.47
CA ASP A 3 46.32 -21.25 95.19
C ASP A 3 45.30 -21.23 94.04
N SER A 4 44.02 -21.47 94.34
CA SER A 4 42.91 -21.34 93.38
C SER A 4 42.68 -19.91 92.91
N GLU A 5 42.86 -18.89 93.77
CA GLU A 5 42.73 -17.49 93.39
C GLU A 5 43.92 -17.05 92.52
N VAL A 6 45.11 -17.53 92.83
CA VAL A 6 46.31 -17.28 92.04
C VAL A 6 46.19 -17.89 90.65
N GLU A 7 45.64 -19.09 90.53
CA GLU A 7 45.45 -19.74 89.23
C GLU A 7 44.33 -19.08 88.41
N ASN A 8 43.25 -18.63 89.05
CA ASN A 8 42.21 -17.84 88.40
C ASN A 8 42.77 -16.51 87.86
N LEU A 9 43.58 -15.79 88.66
CA LEU A 9 44.22 -14.55 88.24
C LEU A 9 45.20 -14.75 87.07
N LYS A 10 45.94 -15.87 87.03
CA LYS A 10 46.78 -16.21 85.86
C LYS A 10 45.93 -16.48 84.62
N SER A 11 44.83 -17.20 84.76
CA SER A 11 43.91 -17.48 83.65
C SER A 11 43.29 -16.19 83.11
N GLU A 12 42.85 -15.29 83.99
CA GLU A 12 42.32 -13.98 83.61
C GLU A 12 43.39 -13.13 82.92
N TYR A 13 44.62 -13.12 83.44
CA TYR A 13 45.73 -12.40 82.83
C TYR A 13 46.09 -12.91 81.43
N GLU A 14 46.16 -14.23 81.22
CA GLU A 14 46.42 -14.80 79.88
C GLU A 14 45.24 -14.57 78.92
N HIS A 15 44.00 -14.57 79.42
CA HIS A 15 42.83 -14.21 78.62
C HIS A 15 42.90 -12.74 78.18
N GLU A 16 43.17 -11.80 79.11
CA GLU A 16 43.28 -10.38 78.81
C GLU A 16 44.43 -10.08 77.85
N LYS A 17 45.58 -10.74 78.01
CA LYS A 17 46.72 -10.68 77.10
C LYS A 17 46.33 -11.13 75.69
N THR A 18 45.60 -12.25 75.57
CA THR A 18 45.10 -12.75 74.28
C THR A 18 44.11 -11.78 73.64
N CYS A 19 43.19 -11.22 74.42
CA CYS A 19 42.24 -10.21 73.94
C CYS A 19 42.97 -8.95 73.44
N ARG A 20 43.98 -8.46 74.17
CA ARG A 20 44.78 -7.31 73.76
C ARG A 20 45.52 -7.57 72.45
N ASP A 21 46.15 -8.73 72.30
CA ASP A 21 46.89 -9.08 71.10
C ASP A 21 45.94 -9.24 69.88
N SER A 22 44.73 -9.75 70.10
CA SER A 22 43.67 -9.82 69.07
C SER A 22 43.19 -8.44 68.63
N VAL A 23 42.95 -7.52 69.57
CA VAL A 23 42.56 -6.13 69.28
C VAL A 23 43.68 -5.40 68.55
N ALA A 24 44.93 -5.58 68.95
CA ALA A 24 46.09 -4.99 68.27
C ALA A 24 46.18 -5.47 66.81
N TRP A 25 45.94 -6.75 66.57
CA TRP A 25 45.90 -7.30 65.21
C TRP A 25 44.74 -6.72 64.38
N GLN A 26 43.53 -6.65 64.95
CA GLN A 26 42.36 -6.07 64.28
C GLN A 26 42.56 -4.60 63.94
N ASN A 27 43.15 -3.82 64.85
CA ASN A 27 43.51 -2.42 64.59
C ASN A 27 44.51 -2.31 63.44
N GLY A 28 45.54 -3.16 63.40
CA GLY A 28 46.49 -3.19 62.28
C GLY A 28 45.82 -3.52 60.93
N GLU A 29 44.84 -4.43 60.90
CA GLU A 29 44.08 -4.73 59.68
C GLU A 29 43.15 -3.59 59.27
N LEU A 30 42.55 -2.88 60.24
CA LEU A 30 41.74 -1.69 59.98
C LEU A 30 42.60 -0.55 59.41
N GLU A 31 43.77 -0.31 59.98
CA GLU A 31 44.72 0.70 59.48
C GLU A 31 45.14 0.40 58.03
N LYS A 32 45.44 -0.87 57.71
CA LYS A 32 45.74 -1.29 56.32
C LYS A 32 44.57 -1.03 55.38
N LYS A 33 43.34 -1.37 55.77
CA LYS A 33 42.14 -1.10 54.96
C LYS A 33 41.90 0.38 54.76
N ILE A 34 42.11 1.20 55.81
CA ILE A 34 42.01 2.65 55.72
C ILE A 34 43.03 3.18 54.71
N MET A 35 44.30 2.75 54.79
CA MET A 35 45.31 3.16 53.81
C MET A 35 44.97 2.73 52.39
N GLN A 36 44.45 1.51 52.19
CA GLN A 36 44.03 1.04 50.88
C GLN A 36 42.90 1.89 50.29
N MET A 37 41.86 2.17 51.08
CA MET A 37 40.75 3.03 50.64
C MET A 37 41.21 4.46 50.36
N GLN A 38 42.12 5.00 51.17
CA GLN A 38 42.70 6.33 50.93
C GLN A 38 43.51 6.37 49.63
N GLU A 39 44.23 5.31 49.29
CA GLU A 39 44.97 5.20 48.04
C GLU A 39 44.03 5.04 46.84
N GLU A 40 42.96 4.27 46.97
CA GLU A 40 41.91 4.15 45.94
C GLU A 40 41.20 5.48 45.67
N LEU A 41 40.93 6.27 46.72
CA LEU A 41 40.38 7.62 46.58
C LEU A 41 41.37 8.64 46.00
N ARG A 42 42.69 8.40 46.14
CA ARG A 42 43.74 9.22 45.52
C ARG A 42 43.99 8.90 44.05
N LYS A 43 43.58 7.73 43.57
CA LYS A 43 43.52 7.42 42.14
C LYS A 43 42.43 8.29 41.53
N GLY A 44 42.81 9.51 41.15
CA GLY A 44 41.92 10.50 40.55
C GLY A 44 41.26 9.96 39.27
N ASP A 45 39.96 10.19 39.21
CA ASP A 45 39.00 9.92 38.12
C ASP A 45 38.96 8.49 37.56
N TYR A 46 37.76 7.90 37.62
CA TYR A 46 37.42 6.70 36.87
C TYR A 46 37.78 6.95 35.40
N PRO A 47 38.73 6.20 34.81
CA PRO A 47 39.17 6.45 33.46
C PRO A 47 38.06 5.98 32.52
N TRP A 48 37.22 6.93 32.09
CA TRP A 48 36.20 6.72 31.06
C TRP A 48 36.81 6.32 29.71
N ASP A 49 38.11 6.54 29.53
CA ASP A 49 38.87 6.05 28.39
C ASP A 49 38.98 4.52 28.46
N ASN A 50 38.15 3.85 27.64
CA ASN A 50 38.00 2.40 27.46
C ASN A 50 36.90 1.71 28.28
N ASP A 51 35.85 2.42 28.70
CA ASP A 51 34.64 1.77 29.23
C ASP A 51 33.87 1.06 28.09
N GLU A 52 34.19 -0.21 27.86
CA GLU A 52 33.55 -1.06 26.85
C GLU A 52 32.03 -1.16 27.05
N ASP A 53 31.56 -1.13 28.30
CA ASP A 53 30.14 -1.19 28.62
C ASP A 53 29.43 0.10 28.19
N LEU A 54 30.07 1.25 28.41
CA LEU A 54 29.55 2.54 27.92
C LEU A 54 29.49 2.58 26.38
N VAL A 55 30.51 2.07 25.69
CA VAL A 55 30.53 2.01 24.22
C VAL A 55 29.41 1.10 23.69
N LYS A 56 29.21 -0.05 24.34
CA LYS A 56 28.15 -1.00 24.00
C LYS A 56 26.76 -0.41 24.22
N GLU A 57 26.54 0.26 25.35
CA GLU A 57 25.25 0.88 25.66
C GLU A 57 24.97 2.06 24.71
N ASN A 58 25.98 2.86 24.38
CA ASN A 58 25.85 3.94 23.39
C ASN A 58 25.51 3.39 21.99
N SER A 59 26.11 2.26 21.59
CA SER A 59 25.82 1.59 20.32
C SER A 59 24.38 1.06 20.29
N ARG A 60 23.91 0.48 21.40
CA ARG A 60 22.52 0.04 21.57
C ARG A 60 21.55 1.21 21.51
N HIS A 61 21.89 2.33 22.15
CA HIS A 61 21.08 3.53 22.15
C HIS A 61 20.90 4.10 20.74
N LYS A 62 21.97 4.13 19.93
CA LYS A 62 21.90 4.56 18.52
C LYS A 62 20.93 3.69 17.70
N LEU A 63 21.03 2.37 17.82
CA LEU A 63 20.12 1.44 17.13
C LEU A 63 18.65 1.65 17.55
N LEU A 64 18.41 1.92 18.83
CA LEU A 64 17.06 2.20 19.32
C LEU A 64 16.52 3.53 18.77
N ILE A 65 17.35 4.57 18.65
CA ILE A 65 16.95 5.83 18.02
C ILE A 65 16.59 5.61 16.55
N GLU A 66 17.42 4.92 15.78
CA GLU A 66 17.15 4.62 14.37
C GLU A 66 15.84 3.82 14.19
N ALA A 67 15.60 2.85 15.08
CA ALA A 67 14.35 2.10 15.10
C ALA A 67 13.14 2.99 15.42
N ILE A 68 13.28 3.91 16.37
CA ILE A 68 12.22 4.88 16.71
C ILE A 68 11.92 5.81 15.54
N GLU A 69 12.93 6.31 14.84
CA GLU A 69 12.76 7.16 13.65
C GLU A 69 12.03 6.40 12.54
N THR A 70 12.47 5.18 12.24
CA THR A 70 11.82 4.31 11.26
C THR A 70 10.36 4.06 11.60
N LEU A 71 10.06 3.76 12.88
CA LEU A 71 8.68 3.54 13.34
C LEU A 71 7.85 4.82 13.25
N ARG A 72 8.43 5.99 13.58
CA ARG A 72 7.75 7.29 13.45
C ARG A 72 7.37 7.61 12.01
N GLU A 73 8.18 7.22 11.03
CA GLU A 73 7.86 7.37 9.61
C GLU A 73 6.81 6.37 9.12
N GLN A 74 6.87 5.11 9.58
CA GLN A 74 5.93 4.08 9.15
C GLN A 74 4.51 4.26 9.71
N LEU A 75 4.39 4.79 10.92
CA LEU A 75 3.12 4.94 11.63
C LEU A 75 2.09 5.82 10.88
N PRO A 76 2.42 7.02 10.35
CA PRO A 76 1.48 7.81 9.55
C PRO A 76 1.13 7.11 8.23
N ILE A 77 2.10 6.48 7.55
CA ILE A 77 1.86 5.75 6.30
C ILE A 77 0.85 4.62 6.52
N LEU A 78 1.01 3.85 7.59
CA LEU A 78 0.10 2.76 7.94
C LEU A 78 -1.28 3.30 8.36
N LYS A 79 -1.34 4.41 9.11
CA LYS A 79 -2.62 5.07 9.43
C LYS A 79 -3.35 5.51 8.18
N ASP A 80 -2.66 6.07 7.20
CA ASP A 80 -3.28 6.53 5.96
C ASP A 80 -3.65 5.36 5.03
N LYS A 81 -2.86 4.28 5.01
CA LYS A 81 -3.24 3.01 4.36
C LYS A 81 -4.51 2.41 4.97
N ILE A 82 -4.66 2.47 6.29
CA ILE A 82 -5.89 2.01 6.97
C ILE A 82 -7.06 2.93 6.60
N LYS A 83 -6.87 4.25 6.57
CA LYS A 83 -7.92 5.19 6.14
C LYS A 83 -8.32 4.98 4.68
N SER A 84 -7.37 4.71 3.78
CA SER A 84 -7.65 4.48 2.37
C SER A 84 -8.27 3.10 2.13
N ALA A 85 -7.84 2.07 2.87
CA ALA A 85 -8.52 0.76 2.87
C ALA A 85 -9.96 0.85 3.41
N LYS A 86 -10.24 1.82 4.28
CA LYS A 86 -11.59 2.20 4.73
C LYS A 86 -12.37 3.03 3.71
N ILE A 87 -11.92 3.22 2.46
CA ILE A 87 -12.71 3.88 1.42
C ILE A 87 -12.83 2.89 0.28
N CYS A 88 -13.99 2.24 0.21
CA CYS A 88 -14.30 1.40 -0.93
C CYS A 88 -14.63 2.32 -2.13
N GLY A 89 -14.21 1.95 -3.36
CA GLY A 89 -14.40 2.79 -4.55
C GLY A 89 -15.87 3.17 -4.81
N PRO A 90 -16.15 4.13 -5.71
CA PRO A 90 -17.49 4.72 -5.89
C PRO A 90 -18.61 3.73 -6.25
N ASP A 91 -18.26 2.55 -6.78
CA ASP A 91 -19.21 1.47 -7.11
C ASP A 91 -19.43 0.45 -5.97
N CYS A 92 -18.78 0.65 -4.83
CA CYS A 92 -18.82 -0.27 -3.72
C CYS A 92 -20.01 0.00 -2.82
N LYS A 93 -21.00 -0.90 -2.87
CA LYS A 93 -22.21 -0.82 -2.07
C LYS A 93 -22.04 -1.28 -0.62
N LEU A 94 -20.82 -1.63 -0.20
CA LEU A 94 -20.53 -2.04 1.16
C LEU A 94 -20.61 -0.82 2.07
N LYS A 95 -21.56 -0.82 3.02
CA LYS A 95 -21.58 0.23 4.04
C LYS A 95 -20.39 -0.01 4.97
N HIS A 96 -19.72 1.05 5.40
CA HIS A 96 -18.61 0.91 6.36
C HIS A 96 -19.02 0.24 7.67
N ASP A 97 -20.30 0.40 8.05
CA ASP A 97 -20.92 -0.29 9.19
C ASP A 97 -21.06 -1.81 8.98
N ASP A 98 -20.91 -2.31 7.75
CA ASP A 98 -20.86 -3.74 7.43
C ASP A 98 -19.57 -4.43 7.85
N LEU A 99 -18.48 -3.65 7.97
CA LEU A 99 -17.14 -4.15 8.22
C LEU A 99 -16.59 -3.73 9.60
N ASN A 100 -17.23 -2.77 10.27
CA ASN A 100 -16.76 -2.25 11.55
C ASN A 100 -17.29 -3.12 12.70
N ILE A 101 -16.42 -3.98 13.26
CA ILE A 101 -16.73 -4.81 14.43
C ILE A 101 -16.23 -4.07 15.67
N ASN A 102 -17.12 -3.81 16.63
CA ASN A 102 -16.71 -3.33 17.94
C ASN A 102 -16.17 -4.50 18.77
N LEU A 103 -14.85 -4.56 18.92
CA LEU A 103 -14.15 -5.64 19.64
C LEU A 103 -14.44 -5.61 21.16
N ASP A 104 -14.79 -4.46 21.72
CA ASP A 104 -14.97 -4.28 23.17
C ASP A 104 -16.31 -4.83 23.67
N ILE A 105 -17.26 -5.09 22.76
CA ILE A 105 -18.62 -5.56 23.09
C ILE A 105 -18.83 -7.02 22.63
N LEU A 106 -17.83 -7.61 21.96
CA LEU A 106 -17.97 -8.85 21.18
C LEU A 106 -18.23 -10.09 22.05
N THR A 107 -19.49 -10.34 22.38
CA THR A 107 -19.94 -11.58 23.01
C THR A 107 -19.94 -12.75 22.00
N PRO A 108 -19.94 -14.03 22.46
CA PRO A 108 -20.05 -15.18 21.55
C PRO A 108 -21.28 -15.12 20.63
N ALA A 109 -22.40 -14.57 21.12
CA ALA A 109 -23.61 -14.40 20.34
C ALA A 109 -23.45 -13.32 19.26
N GLU A 110 -22.77 -12.22 19.55
CA GLU A 110 -22.47 -11.16 18.58
C GLU A 110 -21.45 -11.60 17.53
N LEU A 111 -20.45 -12.38 17.93
CA LEU A 111 -19.53 -13.03 17.01
C LEU A 111 -20.29 -13.92 16.03
N LEU A 112 -21.19 -14.78 16.51
CA LEU A 112 -22.01 -15.65 15.65
C LEU A 112 -22.90 -14.85 14.69
N ARG A 113 -23.51 -13.74 15.13
CA ARG A 113 -24.30 -12.87 14.24
C ARG A 113 -23.42 -12.22 13.17
N THR A 114 -22.22 -11.79 13.54
CA THR A 114 -21.25 -11.17 12.65
C THR A 114 -20.76 -12.16 11.59
N VAL A 115 -20.46 -13.40 11.98
CA VAL A 115 -20.10 -14.48 11.06
C VAL A 115 -21.24 -14.73 10.05
N LYS A 116 -22.49 -14.87 10.51
CA LYS A 116 -23.66 -15.05 9.62
C LYS A 116 -23.87 -13.88 8.67
N ARG A 117 -23.60 -12.65 9.13
CA ARG A 117 -23.66 -11.44 8.28
C ARG A 117 -22.61 -11.52 7.18
N PHE A 118 -21.36 -11.89 7.52
CA PHE A 118 -20.29 -12.04 6.54
C PHE A 118 -20.54 -13.19 5.56
N GLU A 119 -21.16 -14.29 5.98
CA GLU A 119 -21.55 -15.37 5.07
C GLU A 119 -22.58 -14.92 4.01
N ARG A 120 -23.57 -14.11 4.42
CA ARG A 120 -24.52 -13.50 3.47
C ARG A 120 -23.80 -12.53 2.54
N LEU A 121 -22.98 -11.65 3.10
CA LEU A 121 -22.21 -10.67 2.33
C LEU A 121 -21.31 -11.35 1.29
N LYS A 122 -20.64 -12.44 1.66
CA LYS A 122 -19.86 -13.28 0.75
C LYS A 122 -20.71 -13.79 -0.41
N THR A 123 -21.91 -14.31 -0.12
CA THR A 123 -22.83 -14.81 -1.14
C THR A 123 -23.26 -13.70 -2.10
N ASP A 124 -23.61 -12.52 -1.57
CA ASP A 124 -24.03 -11.36 -2.37
C ASP A 124 -22.90 -10.83 -3.25
N LEU A 125 -21.67 -10.78 -2.73
CA LEU A 125 -20.49 -10.37 -3.48
C LEU A 125 -20.15 -11.37 -4.60
N ILE A 126 -20.25 -12.68 -4.35
CA ILE A 126 -20.05 -13.71 -5.38
C ILE A 126 -21.10 -13.57 -6.49
N SER A 127 -22.36 -13.34 -6.13
CA SER A 127 -23.44 -13.14 -7.10
C SER A 127 -23.21 -11.89 -7.95
N THR A 128 -22.82 -10.79 -7.30
CA THR A 128 -22.48 -9.52 -7.97
C THR A 128 -21.30 -9.71 -8.91
N LEU A 129 -20.25 -10.41 -8.49
CA LEU A 129 -19.08 -10.71 -9.32
C LEU A 129 -19.48 -11.47 -10.58
N ARG A 130 -20.22 -12.57 -10.44
CA ARG A 130 -20.72 -13.36 -11.59
C ARG A 130 -21.57 -12.53 -12.55
N SER A 131 -22.44 -11.67 -12.03
CA SER A 131 -23.25 -10.77 -12.86
C SER A 131 -22.39 -9.78 -13.65
N LYS A 132 -21.35 -9.22 -13.03
CA LYS A 132 -20.41 -8.30 -13.68
C LYS A 132 -19.57 -9.02 -14.75
N GLU A 133 -19.07 -10.22 -14.45
CA GLU A 133 -18.35 -11.06 -15.41
C GLU A 133 -19.22 -11.37 -16.63
N TRP A 134 -20.47 -11.79 -16.42
CA TRP A 134 -21.40 -12.05 -17.52
C TRP A 134 -21.65 -10.80 -18.37
N ARG A 135 -21.83 -9.64 -17.74
CA ARG A 135 -22.02 -8.38 -18.45
C ARG A 135 -20.80 -8.00 -19.29
N LEU A 136 -19.60 -8.18 -18.75
CA LEU A 136 -18.34 -7.93 -19.46
C LEU A 136 -18.17 -8.86 -20.66
N ASP A 137 -18.52 -10.14 -20.53
CA ASP A 137 -18.49 -11.10 -21.65
C ASP A 137 -19.49 -10.70 -22.75
N SER A 138 -20.72 -10.33 -22.36
CA SER A 138 -21.73 -9.84 -23.29
C SER A 138 -21.28 -8.56 -24.03
N GLU A 139 -20.68 -7.62 -23.32
CA GLU A 139 -20.17 -6.37 -23.89
C GLU A 139 -18.99 -6.62 -24.82
N SER A 140 -18.09 -7.53 -24.45
CA SER A 140 -16.94 -7.95 -25.28
C SER A 140 -17.42 -8.58 -26.60
N LYS A 141 -18.42 -9.46 -26.55
CA LYS A 141 -19.03 -10.05 -27.76
C LYS A 141 -19.71 -9.00 -28.64
N LEU A 142 -20.37 -8.00 -28.04
CA LEU A 142 -20.96 -6.89 -28.79
C LEU A 142 -19.88 -6.04 -29.45
N PHE A 143 -18.82 -5.72 -28.71
CA PHE A 143 -17.69 -4.94 -29.22
C PHE A 143 -17.07 -5.60 -30.46
N VAL A 144 -16.78 -6.91 -30.40
CA VAL A 144 -16.23 -7.64 -31.55
C VAL A 144 -17.16 -7.55 -32.76
N ARG A 145 -18.46 -7.82 -32.58
CA ARG A 145 -19.45 -7.73 -33.69
C ARG A 145 -19.51 -6.34 -34.32
N VAL A 146 -19.53 -5.30 -33.50
CA VAL A 146 -19.57 -3.90 -33.98
C VAL A 146 -18.25 -3.54 -34.67
N ASN A 147 -17.12 -4.02 -34.15
CA ASN A 147 -15.81 -3.81 -34.74
C ASN A 147 -15.68 -4.48 -36.12
N ASP A 148 -16.19 -5.70 -36.26
CA ASP A 148 -16.22 -6.42 -37.54
C ASP A 148 -17.09 -5.68 -38.56
N GLN A 149 -18.27 -5.21 -38.13
CA GLN A 149 -19.16 -4.41 -38.98
C GLN A 149 -18.50 -3.08 -39.41
N ARG A 150 -17.79 -2.40 -38.49
CA ARG A 150 -17.03 -1.19 -38.81
C ARG A 150 -15.97 -1.49 -39.88
N THR A 151 -15.23 -2.57 -39.72
CA THR A 151 -14.17 -2.98 -40.66
C THR A 151 -14.76 -3.29 -42.04
N TYR A 152 -15.88 -4.00 -42.08
CA TYR A 152 -16.61 -4.27 -43.32
C TYR A 152 -17.03 -2.97 -44.04
N LEU A 153 -17.67 -2.04 -43.33
CA LEU A 153 -18.11 -0.77 -43.91
C LEU A 153 -16.94 0.10 -44.37
N GLN A 154 -15.80 0.08 -43.65
CA GLN A 154 -14.58 0.77 -44.07
C GLN A 154 -14.05 0.21 -45.40
N ASN A 155 -14.08 -1.12 -45.58
CA ASN A 155 -13.68 -1.74 -46.84
C ASN A 155 -14.61 -1.35 -48.00
N GLU A 156 -15.93 -1.36 -47.79
CA GLU A 156 -16.90 -0.92 -48.80
C GLU A 156 -16.67 0.54 -49.21
N LEU A 157 -16.45 1.44 -48.24
CA LEU A 157 -16.13 2.84 -48.51
C LEU A 157 -14.83 2.99 -49.31
N MET A 158 -13.80 2.22 -48.99
CA MET A 158 -12.54 2.22 -49.73
C MET A 158 -12.75 1.76 -51.18
N ILE A 159 -13.52 0.70 -51.41
CA ILE A 159 -13.86 0.21 -52.76
C ILE A 159 -14.61 1.28 -53.54
N CYS A 160 -15.64 1.90 -52.95
CA CYS A 160 -16.39 2.99 -53.56
C CYS A 160 -15.48 4.17 -53.92
N HIS A 161 -14.62 4.58 -53.00
CA HIS A 161 -13.66 5.66 -53.23
C HIS A 161 -12.72 5.35 -54.41
N ASN A 162 -12.14 4.15 -54.45
CA ASN A 162 -11.28 3.71 -55.55
C ASN A 162 -12.03 3.71 -56.89
N ASN A 163 -13.28 3.26 -56.91
CA ASN A 163 -14.11 3.28 -58.12
C ASN A 163 -14.38 4.72 -58.60
N ILE A 164 -14.70 5.63 -57.67
CA ILE A 164 -14.87 7.06 -57.98
C ILE A 164 -13.58 7.63 -58.59
N MET A 165 -12.43 7.37 -57.99
CA MET A 165 -11.13 7.84 -58.48
C MET A 165 -10.81 7.29 -59.87
N ARG A 166 -11.09 6.00 -60.13
CA ARG A 166 -10.95 5.39 -61.46
C ARG A 166 -11.85 6.06 -62.50
N LEU A 167 -13.11 6.31 -62.17
CA LEU A 167 -14.06 6.97 -63.06
C LEU A 167 -13.67 8.43 -63.34
N GLN A 168 -13.22 9.16 -62.32
CA GLN A 168 -12.71 10.53 -62.47
C GLN A 168 -11.46 10.59 -63.35
N LYS A 169 -10.52 9.66 -63.18
CA LYS A 169 -9.32 9.56 -64.03
C LYS A 169 -9.65 9.27 -65.49
N ASN A 170 -10.72 8.52 -65.74
CA ASN A 170 -11.26 8.24 -67.07
C ASN A 170 -12.26 9.31 -67.56
N GLY A 171 -12.37 10.46 -66.87
CA GLY A 171 -13.36 11.50 -67.17
C GLY A 171 -13.32 12.02 -68.61
N SER A 172 -12.14 12.18 -69.21
CA SER A 172 -12.01 12.58 -70.62
C SER A 172 -12.54 11.54 -71.61
N TYR A 173 -12.54 10.25 -71.26
CA TYR A 173 -13.11 9.21 -72.12
C TYR A 173 -14.64 9.31 -72.15
N TRP A 174 -15.27 9.52 -70.99
CA TRP A 174 -16.73 9.69 -70.88
C TRP A 174 -17.26 11.03 -71.42
N GLN A 175 -16.40 12.06 -71.52
CA GLN A 175 -16.73 13.34 -72.14
C GLN A 175 -16.64 13.32 -73.68
N ASN A 176 -15.80 12.46 -74.26
CA ASN A 176 -15.57 12.37 -75.71
C ASN A 176 -16.40 11.29 -76.43
N ILE A 177 -17.30 10.60 -75.73
CA ILE A 177 -18.31 9.77 -76.39
C ILE A 177 -19.32 10.71 -77.02
N GLN A 178 -19.32 10.80 -78.36
CA GLN A 178 -20.41 11.44 -79.10
C GLN A 178 -21.71 10.71 -78.75
N ARG A 179 -22.47 11.29 -77.81
CA ARG A 179 -23.82 10.81 -77.52
C ARG A 179 -24.65 11.07 -78.77
N LYS A 180 -25.13 10.00 -79.42
CA LYS A 180 -26.23 10.16 -80.37
C LYS A 180 -27.41 10.75 -79.60
N ASN A 181 -28.08 11.74 -80.19
CA ASN A 181 -29.16 12.49 -79.54
C ASN A 181 -30.32 11.60 -79.03
N ASP A 182 -30.39 10.34 -79.45
CA ASP A 182 -31.44 9.38 -79.11
C ASP A 182 -31.08 8.41 -77.97
N GLU A 183 -29.87 8.48 -77.40
CA GLU A 183 -29.52 7.66 -76.25
C GLU A 183 -30.10 8.27 -74.96
N ARG A 184 -31.27 7.75 -74.55
CA ARG A 184 -31.89 8.09 -73.27
C ARG A 184 -30.97 7.68 -72.13
N VAL A 185 -30.48 8.64 -71.36
CA VAL A 185 -29.83 8.38 -70.07
C VAL A 185 -30.91 7.86 -69.11
N LEU A 186 -30.95 6.54 -68.94
CA LEU A 186 -31.82 5.86 -67.99
C LEU A 186 -31.10 5.80 -66.64
N ASP A 187 -31.60 6.53 -65.66
CA ASP A 187 -31.29 6.25 -64.26
C ASP A 187 -32.12 5.01 -63.87
N PRO A 188 -31.52 3.86 -63.49
CA PRO A 188 -32.27 2.65 -63.16
C PRO A 188 -33.25 2.83 -61.99
N LYS A 189 -33.05 3.85 -61.14
CA LYS A 189 -33.96 4.18 -60.02
C LYS A 189 -34.92 5.32 -60.33
N ARG A 190 -34.63 6.17 -61.32
CA ARG A 190 -35.41 7.42 -61.57
C ARG A 190 -35.97 7.55 -62.99
N GLY A 191 -35.74 6.59 -63.85
CA GLY A 191 -36.21 6.61 -65.24
C GLY A 191 -35.47 7.63 -66.11
N PRO A 192 -35.95 7.92 -67.33
CA PRO A 192 -35.31 8.87 -68.23
C PRO A 192 -35.28 10.27 -67.61
N ILE A 193 -34.11 10.91 -67.61
CA ILE A 193 -33.97 12.31 -67.18
C ILE A 193 -34.82 13.18 -68.11
N LYS A 194 -35.92 13.75 -67.59
CA LYS A 194 -36.71 14.75 -68.31
C LYS A 194 -35.85 16.01 -68.44
N LYS A 195 -35.40 16.33 -69.66
CA LYS A 195 -34.73 17.61 -69.95
C LYS A 195 -35.75 18.73 -69.71
N THR A 196 -35.70 19.38 -68.56
CA THR A 196 -36.38 20.65 -68.34
C THR A 196 -35.61 21.71 -69.12
N PHE A 197 -36.12 22.06 -70.30
CA PHE A 197 -35.70 23.28 -70.98
C PHE A 197 -36.06 24.48 -70.08
N GLY A 198 -35.07 25.33 -69.74
CA GLY A 198 -35.35 26.72 -69.37
C GLY A 198 -35.22 27.17 -67.91
N THR A 199 -34.38 26.58 -67.06
CA THR A 199 -34.01 27.21 -65.78
C THR A 199 -32.52 27.06 -65.47
N GLU A 200 -31.73 28.11 -65.76
CA GLU A 200 -30.30 28.22 -65.44
C GLU A 200 -30.00 28.50 -63.96
N ARG A 201 -31.00 28.49 -63.07
CA ARG A 201 -30.79 28.67 -61.63
C ARG A 201 -31.59 27.66 -60.83
N LEU A 202 -30.88 26.95 -59.97
CA LEU A 202 -31.48 26.14 -58.91
C LEU A 202 -32.18 27.07 -57.90
N PRO A 203 -33.34 26.67 -57.35
CA PRO A 203 -34.01 27.45 -56.31
C PRO A 203 -33.10 27.57 -55.08
N PRO A 204 -33.09 28.73 -54.39
CA PRO A 204 -32.25 28.94 -53.22
C PRO A 204 -32.69 28.02 -52.07
N ILE A 205 -31.70 27.50 -51.34
CA ILE A 205 -31.92 26.69 -50.15
C ILE A 205 -32.47 27.60 -49.07
N VAL A 206 -33.65 27.26 -48.55
CA VAL A 206 -34.26 27.93 -47.40
C VAL A 206 -33.50 27.48 -46.15
N THR A 207 -32.83 28.41 -45.49
CA THR A 207 -32.28 28.23 -44.13
C THR A 207 -33.38 28.28 -43.09
#